data_AF-A0A011NZG2-F1
#
_entry.id   AF-A0A011NZG2-F1
#
_cell.length_a   1.000
_cell.length_b   1.000
_cell.length_c   1.000
_cell.angle_alpha   90.00
_cell.angle_beta   90.00
_cell.angle_gamma   90.00
#
_symmetry.space_group_name_H-M   'P 1'
#
loop_
_entity.id
_entity.type
_entity.pdbx_description
1 polymer ?
#
loop_
_entity_poly.entity_id
_entity_poly.type
_entity_poly.pdbx_seq_one_letter_code
_entity_poly.pdbx_strand_id
1 'polypeptide(L)'
;MNGPLELISLFDLPRGHEATVSCGDFAAFGERSDRELALRLYEIGFVDGERVRVVARGFPGGEPIAVRVGSTIFALRRFEAERVLVAPLRNGRAKA
;
A
#
# COMPACT_ATOMS: atom_id res chain seq x y z
N MET A 1 22.21 7.17 -7.34
CA MET A 1 22.05 5.71 -7.19
C MET A 1 21.15 5.49 -5.99
N ASN A 2 19.83 5.42 -6.19
CA ASN A 2 18.89 5.13 -5.10
C ASN A 2 19.05 3.65 -4.77
N GLY A 3 19.41 3.34 -3.52
CA GLY A 3 19.53 1.95 -3.05
C GLY A 3 18.22 1.17 -3.24
N PRO A 4 18.25 -0.17 -3.16
CA PRO A 4 17.05 -0.98 -3.33
C PRO A 4 16.03 -0.48 -2.30
N LEU A 5 14.91 0.05 -2.79
CA LEU A 5 13.79 0.37 -1.93
C LEU A 5 13.29 -0.98 -1.42
N GLU A 6 13.55 -1.25 -0.14
CA GLU A 6 13.06 -2.46 0.51
C GLU A 6 11.53 -2.41 0.46
N LEU A 7 10.96 -3.23 -0.43
CA LEU A 7 9.52 -3.33 -0.59
C LEU A 7 8.98 -4.03 0.65
N ILE A 8 8.06 -3.36 1.34
CA ILE A 8 7.35 -3.92 2.48
C ILE A 8 5.87 -4.05 2.12
N SER A 9 5.15 -4.86 2.88
CA SER A 9 3.69 -4.88 2.78
C SER A 9 3.10 -3.53 3.21
N LEU A 10 2.05 -3.09 2.52
CA LEU A 10 1.24 -1.96 2.94
C LEU A 10 0.64 -2.17 4.34
N PHE A 11 0.42 -3.42 4.74
CA PHE A 11 -0.02 -3.76 6.10
C PHE A 11 1.04 -3.49 7.16
N ASP A 12 2.34 -3.52 6.84
CA ASP A 12 3.43 -3.21 7.77
C ASP A 12 3.74 -1.70 7.83
N LEU A 13 3.21 -0.90 6.90
CA LEU A 13 3.43 0.53 6.85
C LEU A 13 2.74 1.25 8.04
N PRO A 14 3.45 1.97 8.92
CA PRO A 14 2.84 2.57 10.09
C PRO A 14 1.82 3.67 9.72
N ARG A 15 0.82 3.89 10.60
CA ARG A 15 -0.16 4.97 10.39
C ARG A 15 0.54 6.31 10.22
N GLY A 16 0.13 7.09 9.22
CA GLY A 16 0.68 8.39 8.91
C GLY A 16 1.90 8.38 8.00
N HIS A 17 2.47 7.21 7.70
CA HIS A 17 3.61 7.09 6.79
C HIS A 17 3.14 7.04 5.33
N GLU A 18 4.04 7.51 4.46
CA GLU A 18 3.85 7.55 3.01
C GLU A 18 4.76 6.53 2.36
N ALA A 19 4.26 5.89 1.31
CA ALA A 19 5.00 4.92 0.51
C ALA A 19 4.61 5.05 -0.97
N THR A 20 5.44 4.48 -1.83
CA THR A 20 5.19 4.40 -3.27
C THR A 20 4.68 3.00 -3.58
N VAL A 21 3.62 2.88 -4.36
CA VAL A 21 3.07 1.59 -4.77
C VAL A 21 4.01 0.88 -5.75
N SER A 22 4.20 -0.42 -5.52
CA SER A 22 4.86 -1.38 -6.44
C SER A 22 3.90 -2.54 -6.69
N CYS A 23 2.89 -2.31 -7.54
CA CYS A 23 1.92 -3.32 -7.98
C CYS A 23 2.46 -4.23 -9.10
N GLY A 24 3.48 -3.80 -9.84
CA GLY A 24 4.03 -4.52 -11.00
C GLY A 24 4.55 -5.92 -10.65
N ASP A 25 5.22 -6.07 -9.50
CA ASP A 25 5.79 -7.34 -9.06
C ASP A 25 4.68 -8.37 -8.73
N PHE A 26 3.61 -7.92 -8.10
CA PHE A 26 2.49 -8.76 -7.70
C PHE A 26 1.63 -9.21 -8.89
N ALA A 27 1.43 -8.35 -9.90
CA ALA A 27 0.72 -8.73 -11.12
C ALA A 27 1.51 -9.74 -11.97
N ALA A 28 2.85 -9.62 -11.99
CA ALA A 28 3.72 -10.49 -12.78
C ALA A 28 3.88 -11.89 -12.16
N PHE A 29 4.10 -11.98 -10.84
CA PHE A 29 4.52 -13.21 -10.16
C PHE A 29 3.45 -13.86 -9.26
N GLY A 30 2.29 -13.23 -9.04
CA GLY A 30 1.22 -13.74 -8.17
C GLY A 30 0.26 -14.77 -8.78
N GLU A 31 -0.61 -15.35 -7.94
CA GLU A 31 -1.69 -16.25 -8.35
C GLU A 31 -2.81 -15.53 -9.14
N ARG A 32 -3.85 -16.26 -9.59
CA ARG A 32 -4.99 -15.63 -10.28
C ARG A 32 -5.69 -14.58 -9.42
N SER A 33 -5.97 -14.89 -8.15
CA SER A 33 -6.60 -13.96 -7.20
C SER A 33 -5.77 -12.70 -6.99
N ASP A 34 -4.45 -12.86 -7.04
CA ASP A 34 -3.51 -11.76 -6.91
C ASP A 34 -3.59 -10.83 -8.12
N ARG A 35 -3.54 -11.39 -9.33
CA ARG A 35 -3.73 -10.61 -10.55
C ARG A 35 -5.07 -9.86 -10.59
N GLU A 36 -6.14 -10.48 -10.12
CA GLU A 36 -7.46 -9.83 -10.03
C GLU A 36 -7.45 -8.64 -9.05
N LEU A 37 -6.81 -8.80 -7.88
CA LEU A 37 -6.62 -7.71 -6.94
C LEU A 37 -5.76 -6.59 -7.55
N ALA A 38 -4.67 -6.94 -8.24
CA ALA A 38 -3.78 -5.97 -8.89
C ALA A 38 -4.53 -5.12 -9.92
N LEU A 39 -5.38 -5.74 -10.73
CA LEU A 39 -6.21 -5.05 -11.73
C LEU A 39 -7.20 -4.11 -11.05
N ARG A 40 -7.93 -4.56 -10.01
CA ARG A 40 -8.86 -3.70 -9.26
C ARG A 40 -8.16 -2.51 -8.62
N LEU A 41 -6.98 -2.74 -8.05
CA LEU A 41 -6.14 -1.69 -7.47
C LEU A 41 -5.72 -0.68 -8.54
N TYR A 42 -5.35 -1.15 -9.73
CA TYR A 42 -4.99 -0.29 -10.87
C TYR A 42 -6.19 0.57 -11.33
N GLU A 43 -7.38 -0.02 -11.42
CA GLU A 43 -8.62 0.66 -11.81
C GLU A 43 -8.99 1.82 -10.87
N ILE A 44 -8.66 1.70 -9.58
CA ILE A 44 -8.95 2.73 -8.57
C ILE A 44 -7.76 3.67 -8.30
N GLY A 45 -6.63 3.47 -8.98
CA GLY A 45 -5.49 4.39 -8.98
C GLY A 45 -4.25 3.95 -8.20
N PHE A 46 -4.19 2.72 -7.68
CA PHE A 46 -2.94 2.15 -7.14
C PHE A 46 -2.08 1.66 -8.31
N VAL A 47 -1.35 2.58 -8.91
CA VAL A 47 -0.42 2.31 -10.01
C VAL A 47 1.02 2.38 -9.51
N ASP A 48 1.93 1.71 -10.22
CA ASP A 48 3.36 1.78 -9.90
C ASP A 48 3.85 3.23 -9.90
N GLY A 49 4.55 3.62 -8.83
CA GLY A 49 5.01 5.00 -8.66
C GLY A 49 4.02 5.94 -7.97
N GLU A 50 2.76 5.52 -7.75
CA GLU A 50 1.77 6.36 -7.08
C GLU A 50 2.03 6.46 -5.57
N ARG A 51 1.78 7.64 -5.00
CA ARG A 51 1.97 7.87 -3.57
C ARG A 51 0.74 7.40 -2.79
N VAL A 52 1.00 6.60 -1.78
CA VAL A 52 -0.01 6.11 -0.85
C VAL A 52 0.33 6.45 0.58
N ARG A 53 -0.69 6.72 1.38
CA ARG A 53 -0.54 7.07 2.80
C ARG A 53 -1.50 6.29 3.67
N VAL A 54 -1.01 5.70 4.75
CA VAL A 54 -1.90 5.09 5.75
C VAL A 54 -2.57 6.20 6.56
N VAL A 55 -3.89 6.32 6.43
CA VAL A 55 -4.70 7.32 7.14
C VAL A 55 -5.14 6.78 8.50
N ALA A 56 -5.69 5.57 8.50
CA ALA A 56 -6.23 4.94 9.69
C ALA A 56 -6.17 3.41 9.59
N ARG A 57 -6.37 2.75 10.73
CA ARG A 57 -6.59 1.31 10.82
C ARG A 57 -7.88 1.09 11.61
N GLY A 58 -8.73 0.18 11.15
CA GLY A 58 -10.01 -0.12 11.79
C GLY A 58 -9.84 -0.60 13.23
N PHE A 59 -10.81 -0.30 14.09
CA PHE A 59 -10.81 -0.71 15.49
C PHE A 59 -12.19 -1.27 15.87
N PRO A 60 -12.28 -2.38 16.64
CA PRO A 60 -11.18 -3.20 17.15
C PRO A 60 -10.64 -4.19 16.09
N GLY A 61 -9.32 -4.46 16.11
CA GLY A 61 -8.70 -5.49 15.25
C GLY A 61 -7.63 -5.00 14.27
N GLY A 62 -7.48 -3.70 14.04
CA GLY A 62 -6.45 -3.14 13.16
C GLY A 62 -6.77 -3.23 11.66
N GLU A 63 -7.99 -3.65 11.32
CA GLU A 63 -8.48 -3.84 9.96
C GLU A 63 -9.96 -3.38 9.84
N PRO A 64 -10.38 -2.87 8.67
CA PRO A 64 -9.59 -2.63 7.45
C PRO A 64 -8.60 -1.46 7.59
N ILE A 65 -7.55 -1.44 6.76
CA ILE A 65 -6.60 -0.32 6.69
C ILE A 65 -7.12 0.73 5.72
N ALA A 66 -7.26 1.98 6.19
CA ALA A 66 -7.64 3.10 5.36
C ALA A 66 -6.39 3.75 4.79
N VAL A 67 -6.28 3.75 3.46
CA VAL A 67 -5.15 4.30 2.72
C VAL A 67 -5.64 5.37 1.77
N ARG A 68 -4.88 6.46 1.67
CA ARG A 68 -5.16 7.53 0.73
C ARG A 68 -4.26 7.39 -0.48
N VAL A 69 -4.87 7.41 -1.66
CA VAL A 69 -4.21 7.39 -2.97
C VAL A 69 -4.71 8.60 -3.74
N GLY A 70 -3.80 9.50 -4.12
CA GLY A 70 -4.17 10.81 -4.63
C GLY A 70 -5.10 11.57 -3.65
N SER A 71 -6.34 11.84 -4.08
CA SER A 71 -7.39 12.51 -3.30
C SER A 71 -8.43 11.56 -2.69
N THR A 72 -8.35 10.26 -2.96
CA THR A 72 -9.36 9.27 -2.56
C THR A 72 -8.86 8.41 -1.41
N ILE A 73 -9.77 8.02 -0.51
CA ILE A 73 -9.47 7.10 0.60
C ILE A 73 -10.12 5.75 0.28
N PHE A 74 -9.30 4.70 0.33
CA PHE A 74 -9.71 3.32 0.13
C PHE A 74 -9.53 2.52 1.43
N ALA A 75 -10.46 1.62 1.71
CA ALA A 75 -10.37 0.68 2.81
C ALA A 75 -9.95 -0.68 2.26
N LEU A 76 -8.73 -1.11 2.56
CA LEU A 76 -8.21 -2.42 2.19
C LEU A 76 -8.39 -3.37 3.37
N ARG A 77 -8.84 -4.59 3.08
CA ARG A 77 -8.83 -5.68 4.06
C ARG A 77 -7.40 -6.11 4.34
N ARG A 78 -7.18 -6.77 5.48
CA ARG A 78 -5.85 -7.25 5.89
C ARG A 78 -5.17 -8.05 4.77
N PHE A 79 -5.87 -9.04 4.20
CA PHE A 79 -5.33 -9.91 3.16
C PHE A 79 -4.97 -9.17 1.86
N GLU A 80 -5.62 -8.03 1.58
CA GLU A 80 -5.32 -7.20 0.42
C GLU A 80 -4.07 -6.37 0.71
N ALA A 81 -4.03 -5.71 1.87
CA ALA A 81 -2.88 -4.90 2.28
C ALA A 81 -1.60 -5.74 2.47
N GLU A 82 -1.71 -6.99 2.94
CA GLU A 82 -0.59 -7.95 3.04
C GLU A 82 0.02 -8.26 1.66
N ARG A 83 -0.78 -8.22 0.60
CA ARG A 83 -0.37 -8.50 -0.78
C ARG A 83 0.17 -7.28 -1.52
N VAL A 84 -0.26 -6.06 -1.15
CA VAL A 84 0.24 -4.84 -1.78
C VAL A 84 1.64 -4.51 -1.26
N LEU A 85 2.63 -4.58 -2.15
CA LEU A 85 3.99 -4.15 -1.86
C LEU A 85 4.15 -2.65 -2.11
N VAL A 86 4.81 -1.99 -1.17
CA VAL A 86 5.09 -0.57 -1.21
C VAL A 86 6.52 -0.28 -0.80
N ALA A 87 7.11 0.75 -1.41
CA ALA A 87 8.40 1.29 -1.04
C ALA A 87 8.20 2.46 -0.08
N PRO A 88 8.56 2.36 1.21
CA PRO A 88 8.37 3.45 2.16
C PRO A 88 9.13 4.70 1.70
N LEU A 89 8.42 5.83 1.56
CA LEU A 89 9.10 7.10 1.49
C LEU A 89 9.61 7.40 2.90
N ARG A 90 10.89 7.74 3.01
CA ARG A 90 11.48 8.25 4.25
C ARG A 90 10.86 9.59 4.60
N ASN A 91 9.63 9.58 5.11
CA ASN A 91 9.01 10.78 5.66
C ASN A 91 9.43 10.92 7.11
N GLY A 92 10.53 11.65 7.30
CA GLY A 92 10.89 12.15 8.62
C GLY A 92 9.85 13.15 9.08
N ARG A 93 8.87 12.69 9.88
CA ARG A 93 8.33 13.34 11.09
C ARG A 93 7.57 12.30 11.92
N ALA A 94 8.29 11.60 12.78
CA ALA A 94 7.75 11.25 14.10
C ALA A 94 7.48 12.58 14.81
N LYS A 95 6.21 12.88 15.11
CA LYS A 95 5.87 13.96 16.03
C LYS A 95 5.28 13.32 17.29
N ALA A 96 6.11 13.38 18.34
CA ALA A 96 5.84 13.39 19.80
C ALA A 96 4.57 12.72 20.32
#